data_AF-A0A531KL53-F1
#
_entry.id   AF-A0A531KL53-F1
#
_cell.length_a   1.000
_cell.length_b   1.000
_cell.length_c   1.000
_cell.angle_alpha   90.00
_cell.angle_beta   90.00
_cell.angle_gamma   90.00
#
_symmetry.space_group_name_H-M   'P 1'
#
loop_
_entity.id
_entity.type
_entity.pdbx_description
1 polymer ?
#
loop_
_entity_poly.entity_id
_entity_poly.type
_entity_poly.pdbx_seq_one_letter_code
_entity_poly.pdbx_strand_id
1 'polypeptide(L)'
;MNRSPFFADLLNTIADRGRMMLNLVRGDEPVSADSLARLCVRLLSSQGEASGVAYAREVLDRWRSLGADGRLAFLHVLRDRFGTDHARLAAAVDAYRATPDDRSALALHDAAEPA
;
A
#
# COMPACT_ATOMS: atom_id res chain seq x y z
N MET A 1 -10.54 -31.33 -30.51
CA MET A 1 -10.84 -30.16 -29.67
C MET A 1 -9.62 -29.26 -29.57
N ASN A 2 -9.67 -28.09 -30.20
CA ASN A 2 -8.58 -27.13 -30.22
C ASN A 2 -8.55 -26.39 -28.86
N ARG A 3 -7.53 -26.58 -28.03
CA ARG A 3 -7.42 -26.02 -26.66
C ARG A 3 -6.95 -24.55 -26.62
N SER A 4 -6.65 -23.97 -27.78
CA SER A 4 -6.12 -22.61 -27.92
C SER A 4 -7.09 -21.45 -27.64
N PRO A 5 -8.41 -21.50 -27.98
CA PRO A 5 -9.30 -20.36 -27.79
C PRO A 5 -9.66 -20.13 -26.31
N PHE A 6 -9.83 -21.19 -25.51
CA PHE A 6 -10.16 -21.06 -24.09
C PHE A 6 -9.08 -20.31 -23.29
N PHE A 7 -7.80 -20.63 -23.54
CA PHE A 7 -6.69 -19.99 -22.83
C PHE A 7 -6.56 -18.51 -23.25
N ALA A 8 -6.74 -18.21 -24.54
CA ALA A 8 -6.75 -16.83 -25.02
C ALA A 8 -7.92 -16.02 -24.42
N ASP A 9 -9.13 -16.59 -24.36
CA ASP A 9 -10.30 -15.94 -23.77
C ASP A 9 -10.13 -15.73 -22.26
N LEU A 10 -9.52 -16.69 -21.55
CA LEU A 10 -9.19 -16.55 -20.14
C LEU A 10 -8.18 -15.42 -19.92
N LEU A 11 -7.10 -15.38 -20.70
CA LEU A 11 -6.10 -14.31 -20.61
C LEU A 11 -6.69 -12.94 -20.92
N ASN A 12 -7.57 -12.85 -21.93
CA ASN A 12 -8.29 -11.61 -22.26
C ASN A 12 -9.19 -11.17 -21.11
N THR A 13 -9.93 -12.10 -20.49
CA THR A 13 -10.81 -11.78 -19.35
C THR A 13 -10.01 -11.27 -18.15
N ILE A 14 -8.85 -11.88 -17.86
CA ILE A 14 -7.93 -11.43 -16.80
C ILE A 14 -7.38 -10.03 -17.12
N ALA A 15 -6.95 -9.80 -18.36
CA ALA A 15 -6.43 -8.51 -18.80
C ALA A 15 -7.50 -7.39 -18.75
N ASP A 16 -8.73 -7.69 -19.15
CA ASP A 16 -9.87 -6.76 -19.10
C ASP A 16 -10.21 -6.38 -17.66
N ARG A 17 -10.27 -7.37 -16.76
CA ARG A 17 -10.52 -7.12 -15.35
C ARG A 17 -9.38 -6.32 -14.71
N GLY A 18 -8.14 -6.58 -15.10
CA GLY A 18 -6.97 -5.78 -14.72
C GLY A 18 -7.08 -4.32 -15.18
N ARG A 19 -7.47 -4.07 -16.43
CA ARG A 19 -7.67 -2.70 -16.97
C ARG A 19 -8.81 -1.97 -16.26
N MET A 20 -9.91 -2.65 -15.99
CA MET A 20 -11.03 -2.07 -15.24
C MET A 20 -10.60 -1.62 -13.84
N MET A 21 -9.80 -2.44 -13.14
CA MET A 21 -9.25 -2.09 -11.83
C MET A 21 -8.30 -0.88 -11.90
N LEU A 22 -7.43 -0.80 -12.92
CA LEU A 22 -6.55 0.35 -13.11
C LEU A 22 -7.33 1.65 -13.32
N ASN A 23 -8.43 1.61 -14.07
CA ASN A 23 -9.29 2.78 -14.28
C ASN A 23 -10.01 3.22 -12.99
N LEU A 24 -10.36 2.29 -12.10
CA LEU A 24 -10.98 2.62 -10.81
C LEU A 24 -10.01 3.29 -9.83
N VAL A 25 -8.72 3.00 -9.95
CA VAL A 25 -7.67 3.55 -9.07
C VAL A 25 -7.22 4.93 -9.55
N ARG A 26 -7.27 5.20 -10.86
CA ARG A 26 -7.03 6.51 -11.44
C ARG A 26 -8.14 7.49 -11.05
N GLY A 27 -7.88 8.29 -10.03
CA GLY A 27 -8.73 9.44 -9.69
C GLY A 27 -8.29 10.72 -10.39
N ASP A 28 -9.23 11.62 -10.66
CA ASP A 28 -8.99 12.95 -11.26
C ASP A 28 -8.33 13.95 -10.29
N GLU A 29 -8.00 13.52 -9.07
CA GLU A 29 -7.37 14.35 -8.07
C GLU A 29 -5.96 14.82 -8.52
N PRO A 30 -5.64 16.12 -8.38
CA PRO A 30 -4.31 16.66 -8.70
C PRO A 30 -3.18 15.92 -7.98
N VAL A 31 -2.10 15.66 -8.73
CA VAL A 31 -0.93 14.97 -8.17
C VAL A 31 -0.25 15.85 -7.13
N SER A 32 -0.28 15.38 -5.90
CA SER A 32 0.31 16.02 -4.72
C SER A 32 0.78 14.97 -3.71
N ALA A 33 1.67 15.35 -2.79
CA ALA A 33 2.15 14.46 -1.73
C ALA A 33 1.01 13.82 -0.92
N ASP A 34 -0.05 14.58 -0.63
CA ASP A 34 -1.21 14.09 0.11
C ASP A 34 -2.08 13.12 -0.71
N SER A 35 -2.24 13.36 -2.01
CA SER A 35 -2.93 12.42 -2.91
C SER A 35 -2.19 11.07 -3.03
N LEU A 36 -0.84 11.08 -3.08
CA LEU A 36 -0.07 9.84 -3.06
C LEU A 36 -0.20 9.13 -1.70
N ALA A 37 -0.22 9.87 -0.59
CA ALA A 37 -0.40 9.28 0.73
C ALA A 37 -1.76 8.57 0.87
N ARG A 38 -2.84 9.15 0.34
CA ARG A 38 -4.14 8.46 0.24
C ARG A 38 -4.05 7.15 -0.52
N LEU A 39 -3.32 7.12 -1.64
CA LEU A 39 -3.12 5.90 -2.42
C LEU A 39 -2.30 4.85 -1.66
N CYS A 40 -1.28 5.25 -0.91
CA CYS A 40 -0.53 4.35 -0.03
C CYS A 40 -1.41 3.73 1.07
N VAL A 41 -2.30 4.52 1.71
CA VAL A 41 -3.28 3.96 2.66
C VAL A 41 -4.17 2.91 1.98
N ARG A 42 -4.63 3.18 0.77
CA ARG A 42 -5.46 2.24 0.00
C ARG A 42 -4.69 0.97 -0.38
N LEU A 43 -3.42 1.11 -0.77
CA LEU A 43 -2.51 0.00 -1.06
C LEU A 43 -2.34 -0.92 0.15
N LEU A 44 -1.99 -0.36 1.31
CA LEU A 44 -1.77 -1.12 2.55
C LEU A 44 -3.05 -1.79 3.05
N SER A 45 -4.21 -1.18 2.82
CA SER A 45 -5.51 -1.77 3.19
C SER A 45 -6.05 -2.79 2.19
N SER A 46 -5.43 -2.94 1.01
CA SER A 46 -6.00 -3.70 -0.09
C SER A 46 -6.09 -5.19 0.23
N GLN A 47 -7.24 -5.80 -0.10
CA GLN A 47 -7.57 -7.20 0.24
C GLN A 47 -7.36 -8.17 -0.94
N GLY A 48 -6.63 -7.77 -1.98
CA GLY A 48 -6.42 -8.60 -3.16
C GLY A 48 -5.24 -8.16 -4.02
N GLU A 49 -4.57 -9.12 -4.64
CA GLU A 49 -3.33 -8.88 -5.39
C GLU A 49 -3.55 -7.92 -6.57
N ALA A 50 -4.65 -8.06 -7.30
CA ALA A 50 -4.96 -7.21 -8.44
C ALA A 50 -5.18 -5.73 -8.04
N SER A 51 -5.88 -5.49 -6.92
CA SER A 51 -6.08 -4.12 -6.42
C SER A 51 -4.78 -3.56 -5.84
N GLY A 52 -4.00 -4.36 -5.12
CA GLY A 52 -2.68 -3.97 -4.64
C GLY A 52 -1.75 -3.53 -5.78
N VAL A 53 -1.64 -4.34 -6.84
CA VAL A 53 -0.82 -4.00 -8.03
C VAL A 53 -1.32 -2.71 -8.70
N ALA A 54 -2.64 -2.52 -8.79
CA ALA A 54 -3.21 -1.30 -9.36
C ALA A 54 -2.88 -0.04 -8.56
N TYR A 55 -3.02 -0.07 -7.22
CA TYR A 55 -2.65 1.04 -6.35
C TYR A 55 -1.14 1.31 -6.38
N ALA A 56 -0.31 0.27 -6.30
CA ALA A 56 1.15 0.41 -6.36
C ALA A 56 1.59 1.07 -7.68
N ARG A 57 1.01 0.65 -8.80
CA ARG A 57 1.29 1.26 -10.11
C ARG A 57 0.91 2.74 -10.16
N GLU A 58 -0.28 3.09 -9.67
CA GLU A 58 -0.74 4.49 -9.65
C GLU A 58 0.16 5.37 -8.77
N VAL A 59 0.57 4.89 -7.59
CA VAL A 59 1.54 5.59 -6.74
C VAL A 59 2.84 5.87 -7.50
N LEU A 60 3.39 4.88 -8.19
CA LEU A 60 4.64 5.01 -8.96
C LEU A 60 4.49 5.96 -10.15
N ASP A 61 3.36 5.91 -10.86
CA ASP A 61 3.10 6.78 -12.00
C ASP A 61 2.95 8.25 -11.56
N ARG A 62 2.25 8.51 -10.44
CA ARG A 62 2.16 9.85 -9.83
C ARG A 62 3.49 10.34 -9.26
N TRP A 63 4.27 9.46 -8.63
CA TRP A 63 5.60 9.80 -8.13
C TRP A 63 6.54 10.26 -9.26
N ARG A 64 6.48 9.59 -10.42
CA ARG A 64 7.30 9.94 -11.59
C ARG A 64 6.96 11.32 -12.15
N SER A 65 5.70 11.75 -12.08
CA SER A 65 5.28 13.07 -12.57
C SER A 65 5.62 14.23 -11.62
N LEU A 66 5.96 13.93 -10.35
CA LEU A 66 6.42 14.96 -9.40
C LEU A 66 7.84 15.46 -9.73
N GLY A 67 8.03 16.78 -9.61
CA GLY A 67 9.34 17.41 -9.52
C GLY A 67 10.01 17.20 -8.15
N ALA A 68 11.23 17.73 -7.98
CA ALA A 68 12.05 17.50 -6.78
C ALA A 68 11.36 17.90 -5.48
N ASP A 69 10.77 19.10 -5.42
CA ASP A 69 10.09 19.60 -4.21
C ASP A 69 8.87 18.76 -3.85
N GLY A 70 8.10 18.33 -4.86
CA GLY A 70 6.94 17.46 -4.66
C GLY A 70 7.33 16.07 -4.16
N ARG A 71 8.45 15.52 -4.67
CA ARG A 71 9.00 14.25 -4.19
C ARG A 71 9.50 14.37 -2.75
N LEU A 72 10.21 15.45 -2.41
CA LEU A 72 10.66 15.70 -1.04
C LEU A 72 9.47 15.83 -0.08
N ALA A 73 8.43 16.58 -0.47
CA ALA A 73 7.21 16.69 0.31
C ALA A 73 6.56 15.31 0.54
N PHE A 74 6.49 14.46 -0.48
CA PHE A 74 5.96 13.10 -0.32
C PHE A 74 6.82 12.23 0.61
N LEU A 75 8.15 12.32 0.53
CA LEU A 75 9.03 11.59 1.46
C LEU A 75 8.86 12.04 2.92
N HIS A 76 8.63 13.34 3.16
CA HIS A 76 8.27 13.82 4.50
C HIS A 76 6.93 13.24 4.96
N VAL A 77 5.93 13.17 4.06
CA VAL A 77 4.65 12.54 4.38
C VAL A 77 4.81 11.04 4.71
N LEU A 78 5.66 10.30 3.99
CA LEU A 78 5.98 8.91 4.31
C LEU A 78 6.59 8.79 5.71
N ARG A 79 7.60 9.61 6.02
CA ARG A 79 8.22 9.63 7.36
C ARG A 79 7.19 9.92 8.46
N ASP A 80 6.32 10.90 8.25
CA ASP A 80 5.44 11.41 9.30
C ASP A 80 4.17 10.57 9.51
N ARG A 81 3.67 9.90 8.45
CA ARG A 81 2.40 9.16 8.50
C ARG A 81 2.53 7.64 8.40
N PHE A 82 3.64 7.14 7.87
CA PHE A 82 3.90 5.71 7.69
C PHE A 82 5.10 5.23 8.52
N GLY A 83 5.59 6.08 9.44
CA GLY A 83 6.55 5.68 10.46
C GLY A 83 5.92 4.78 11.54
N THR A 84 6.75 4.37 12.50
CA THR A 84 6.29 3.61 13.67
C THR A 84 5.27 4.41 14.47
N ASP A 85 4.14 3.80 14.80
CA ASP A 85 3.19 4.35 15.77
C ASP A 85 3.80 4.24 17.19
N HIS A 86 4.41 5.33 17.64
CA HIS A 86 5.08 5.38 18.94
C HIS A 86 4.13 5.18 20.13
N ALA A 87 2.83 5.49 20.00
CA ALA A 87 1.86 5.23 21.06
C ALA A 87 1.57 3.72 21.15
N ARG A 88 1.36 3.06 20.00
CA ARG A 88 1.21 1.60 19.92
C ARG A 88 2.46 0.87 20.41
N LEU A 89 3.64 1.34 20.01
CA LEU A 89 4.92 0.78 20.45
C LEU A 89 5.10 0.90 21.97
N ALA A 90 4.83 2.07 22.55
CA ALA A 90 4.94 2.27 24.00
C ALA A 90 4.03 1.31 24.78
N ALA A 91 2.78 1.16 24.34
CA ALA A 91 1.84 0.21 24.95
C ALA A 91 2.34 -1.24 24.85
N ALA A 92 2.93 -1.63 23.72
CA ALA A 92 3.48 -2.97 23.53
C ALA A 92 4.74 -3.22 24.40
N VAL A 93 5.59 -2.20 24.57
CA VAL A 93 6.75 -2.26 25.48
C VAL A 93 6.29 -2.49 26.92
N ASP A 94 5.27 -1.77 27.37
CA ASP A 94 4.74 -1.91 28.73
C ASP A 94 4.08 -3.29 28.93
N ALA A 95 3.36 -3.79 27.93
CA ALA A 95 2.78 -5.14 27.96
C ALA A 95 3.86 -6.24 28.09
N TYR A 96 4.93 -6.15 27.30
CA TYR A 96 6.05 -7.08 27.36
C TYR A 96 6.78 -7.02 28.71
N ARG A 97 7.00 -5.82 29.25
CA ARG A 97 7.60 -5.65 30.59
C ARG A 97 6.74 -6.27 31.69
N ALA A 98 5.42 -6.14 31.60
CA ALA A 98 4.50 -6.69 32.59
C ALA A 98 4.41 -8.22 32.50
N THR A 99 4.45 -8.80 31.30
CA THR A 99 4.35 -10.25 31.08
C THR A 99 5.28 -10.68 29.95
N PRO A 100 6.56 -10.99 30.23
CA PRO A 100 7.52 -11.36 29.19
C PRO A 100 7.27 -12.79 28.70
N ASP A 101 6.50 -12.92 27.62
CA ASP A 101 6.16 -14.16 26.94
C ASP A 101 6.26 -14.02 25.42
N ASP A 102 6.17 -15.13 24.67
CA ASP A 102 6.31 -15.11 23.21
C ASP A 102 5.25 -14.25 22.51
N ARG A 103 4.04 -14.17 23.08
CA ARG A 103 2.93 -13.41 22.52
C ARG A 103 3.17 -11.90 22.64
N SER A 104 3.60 -11.44 23.80
CA SER A 104 3.94 -10.04 24.05
C SER A 104 5.22 -9.62 23.31
N ALA A 105 6.18 -10.54 23.14
CA ALA A 105 7.35 -10.33 22.30
C ALA A 105 6.96 -10.12 20.82
N LEU A 106 6.05 -10.95 20.30
CA LEU A 106 5.53 -10.81 18.94
C LEU A 106 4.74 -9.51 18.77
N ALA A 107 3.86 -9.17 19.72
CA ALA A 107 3.13 -7.90 19.68
C ALA A 107 4.05 -6.68 19.71
N LEU A 108 5.16 -6.74 20.45
CA LEU A 108 6.19 -5.70 20.46
C LEU A 108 6.91 -5.61 19.11
N HIS A 109 7.26 -6.76 18.50
CA HIS A 109 7.85 -6.81 17.16
C HIS A 109 6.94 -6.15 16.12
N ASP A 110 5.67 -6.57 16.06
CA ASP A 110 4.67 -6.01 15.14
C ASP A 110 4.44 -4.52 15.38
N ALA A 111 4.45 -4.08 16.64
CA ALA A 111 4.28 -2.67 16.99
C ALA A 111 5.47 -1.80 16.57
N ALA A 112 6.68 -2.36 16.52
CA ALA A 112 7.90 -1.67 16.13
C ALA A 112 8.03 -1.50 14.61
N GLU A 113 7.37 -2.35 13.82
CA GLU A 113 7.36 -2.26 12.36
C GLU A 113 6.63 -0.98 11.90
N PRO A 114 7.26 -0.11 11.10
CA PRO A 114 6.59 0.98 10.39
C PRO A 114 5.54 0.45 9.40
N ALA A 115 4.57 1.29 9.02
CA ALA A 115 3.50 0.93 8.11
C ALA A 115 3.92 0.90 6.62
#